data_AF-A0A2U8E165-F1
#
_entry.id   AF-A0A2U8E165-F1
#
_cell.length_a   1.000
_cell.length_b   1.000
_cell.length_c   1.000
_cell.angle_alpha   90.00
_cell.angle_beta   90.00
_cell.angle_gamma   90.00
#
_symmetry.space_group_name_H-M   'P 1'
#
loop_
_entity.id
_entity.type
_entity.pdbx_description
1 polymer ?
#
loop_
_entity_poly.entity_id
_entity_poly.type
_entity_poly.pdbx_seq_one_letter_code
_entity_poly.pdbx_strand_id
1 'polypeptide(L)'
;MSLKQAIADKKARENTEQRINPEVDAKLTKYISDNPKLYQYYNDLTKEQLIRKLMLGKMQRNDYTQQRDQEIVKWVEQNPDIKAKVEERIKNVPAENRQRAFVRVAKDEAMRQTMRGGQGVGV
;
A
#
# COMPACT_ATOMS: atom_id res chain seq x y z
N MET A 1 -20.56 -38.62 -7.56
CA MET A 1 -19.67 -37.50 -7.17
C MET A 1 -18.98 -37.87 -5.87
N SER A 2 -17.65 -37.80 -5.81
CA SER A 2 -16.90 -38.07 -4.58
C SER A 2 -17.03 -36.91 -3.61
N LEU A 3 -17.11 -37.19 -2.29
CA LEU A 3 -17.15 -36.17 -1.24
C LEU A 3 -15.96 -35.18 -1.35
N LYS A 4 -14.81 -35.69 -1.81
CA LYS A 4 -13.61 -34.86 -2.08
C LYS A 4 -13.81 -33.89 -3.24
N GLN A 5 -14.55 -34.29 -4.29
CA GLN A 5 -14.92 -33.43 -5.41
C GLN A 5 -15.89 -32.34 -4.95
N ALA A 6 -16.92 -32.70 -4.18
CA ALA A 6 -17.91 -31.74 -3.67
C ALA A 6 -17.28 -30.68 -2.75
N ILE A 7 -16.29 -31.07 -1.94
CA ILE A 7 -15.53 -30.14 -1.09
C ILE A 7 -14.61 -29.25 -1.93
N ALA A 8 -13.96 -29.80 -2.97
CA ALA A 8 -13.12 -29.02 -3.88
C ALA A 8 -13.93 -27.99 -4.68
N ASP A 9 -15.10 -28.38 -5.19
CA ASP A 9 -16.00 -27.50 -5.94
C ASP A 9 -16.61 -26.42 -5.03
N LYS A 10 -16.96 -26.77 -3.79
CA LYS A 10 -17.44 -25.78 -2.79
C LYS A 10 -16.35 -24.78 -2.43
N LYS A 11 -15.12 -25.26 -2.21
CA LYS A 11 -13.96 -24.40 -1.89
C LYS A 11 -13.53 -23.54 -3.09
N ALA A 12 -13.69 -24.04 -4.30
CA ALA A 12 -13.48 -23.28 -5.54
C ALA A 12 -14.55 -22.20 -5.74
N ARG A 13 -15.82 -22.51 -5.45
CA ARG A 13 -16.91 -21.52 -5.44
C ARG A 13 -16.73 -20.46 -4.36
N GLU A 14 -16.39 -20.85 -3.13
CA GLU A 14 -16.08 -19.93 -2.02
C GLU A 14 -14.84 -19.06 -2.30
N ASN A 15 -13.88 -19.53 -3.11
CA ASN A 15 -12.72 -18.73 -3.52
C ASN A 15 -13.04 -17.80 -4.71
N THR A 16 -14.02 -18.13 -5.54
CA THR A 16 -14.48 -17.29 -6.65
C THR A 16 -15.46 -16.22 -6.16
N GLU A 17 -16.24 -16.52 -5.13
CA GLU A 17 -17.01 -15.58 -4.31
C GLU A 17 -16.12 -14.84 -3.30
N GLN A 18 -14.91 -14.44 -3.69
CA GLN A 18 -14.16 -13.41 -2.98
C GLN A 18 -15.03 -12.14 -2.96
N ARG A 19 -15.84 -12.04 -1.90
CA ARG A 19 -16.87 -11.03 -1.59
C ARG A 19 -16.70 -9.73 -2.38
N ILE A 20 -17.26 -9.71 -3.58
CA ILE A 20 -17.43 -8.47 -4.34
C ILE A 20 -18.37 -7.61 -3.49
N ASN A 21 -17.86 -6.49 -2.98
CA ASN A 21 -18.71 -5.55 -2.27
C ASN A 21 -19.69 -4.95 -3.31
N PRO A 22 -21.01 -5.17 -3.17
CA PRO A 22 -21.99 -4.75 -4.17
C PRO A 22 -22.01 -3.23 -4.37
N GLU A 23 -21.70 -2.45 -3.33
CA GLU A 23 -21.59 -0.99 -3.44
C GLU A 23 -20.39 -0.59 -4.30
N VAL A 24 -19.26 -1.28 -4.15
CA VAL A 24 -18.04 -1.02 -4.93
C VAL A 24 -18.25 -1.44 -6.38
N ASP A 25 -18.92 -2.57 -6.61
CA ASP A 25 -19.24 -3.06 -7.95
C ASP A 25 -20.20 -2.13 -8.70
N ALA A 26 -21.24 -1.64 -8.02
CA ALA A 26 -22.15 -0.64 -8.59
C ALA A 26 -21.41 0.66 -8.95
N LYS A 27 -20.50 1.13 -8.07
CA LYS A 27 -19.65 2.30 -8.35
C LYS A 27 -18.72 2.05 -9.54
N LEU A 28 -18.13 0.85 -9.64
CA LEU A 28 -17.26 0.48 -10.76
C LEU A 28 -18.04 0.42 -12.08
N THR A 29 -19.21 -0.20 -12.06
CA THR A 29 -20.11 -0.27 -13.22
C THR A 29 -20.49 1.12 -13.71
N LYS A 30 -20.88 2.02 -12.79
CA LYS A 30 -21.15 3.42 -13.13
C LYS A 30 -19.91 4.11 -13.71
N TYR A 31 -18.74 3.94 -13.10
CA TYR A 31 -17.50 4.55 -13.59
C TYR A 31 -17.15 4.08 -15.01
N ILE A 32 -17.35 2.79 -15.33
CA ILE A 32 -17.16 2.25 -16.68
C ILE A 32 -18.15 2.89 -17.66
N SER A 33 -19.43 2.96 -17.30
CA SER A 33 -20.48 3.58 -18.12
C SER A 33 -20.22 5.07 -18.39
N ASP A 34 -19.71 5.81 -17.40
CA ASP A 34 -19.41 7.23 -17.53
C ASP A 34 -18.13 7.49 -18.36
N ASN A 35 -17.29 6.47 -18.56
CA ASN A 35 -15.99 6.59 -19.24
C ASN A 35 -15.84 5.62 -20.44
N PRO A 36 -16.72 5.69 -21.46
CA PRO A 36 -16.75 4.71 -22.55
C PRO A 36 -15.45 4.69 -23.37
N LYS A 37 -14.82 5.85 -23.60
CA LYS A 37 -13.52 5.93 -24.31
C LYS A 37 -12.40 5.21 -23.56
N LEU A 38 -12.37 5.35 -22.24
CA LEU A 38 -11.37 4.69 -21.39
C LEU A 38 -11.60 3.18 -21.38
N TYR A 39 -12.86 2.77 -21.29
CA TYR A 39 -13.23 1.35 -21.35
C TYR A 39 -12.84 0.73 -22.69
N GLN A 40 -13.15 1.40 -23.80
CA GLN A 40 -12.75 0.95 -25.14
C GLN A 40 -11.23 0.86 -25.28
N TYR A 41 -10.49 1.90 -24.87
CA TYR A 41 -9.03 1.88 -24.88
C TYR A 41 -8.44 0.63 -24.19
N TYR A 42 -9.00 0.22 -23.04
CA TYR A 42 -8.54 -0.99 -22.36
C TYR A 42 -8.97 -2.29 -23.03
N ASN A 43 -10.14 -2.32 -23.69
CA ASN A 43 -10.58 -3.48 -24.49
C ASN A 43 -9.72 -3.68 -25.74
N ASP A 44 -9.16 -2.61 -26.30
CA ASP A 44 -8.28 -2.68 -27.48
C ASP A 44 -6.86 -3.18 -27.14
N LEU A 45 -6.51 -3.28 -25.84
CA LEU A 45 -5.22 -3.78 -25.40
C LEU A 45 -5.19 -5.32 -25.31
N THR A 46 -4.05 -5.88 -25.64
CA THR A 46 -3.76 -7.29 -25.35
C THR A 46 -3.66 -7.53 -23.84
N LYS A 47 -3.89 -8.78 -23.41
CA LYS A 47 -3.72 -9.21 -22.02
C LYS A 47 -2.34 -8.85 -21.46
N GLU A 48 -1.28 -9.03 -22.24
CA GLU A 48 0.09 -8.71 -21.81
C GLU A 48 0.29 -7.22 -21.57
N GLN A 49 -0.28 -6.36 -22.43
CA GLN A 49 -0.23 -4.90 -22.23
C GLN A 49 -0.97 -4.48 -20.95
N LEU A 50 -2.14 -5.08 -20.67
CA LEU A 50 -2.88 -4.85 -19.44
C LEU A 50 -2.07 -5.27 -18.20
N ILE A 51 -1.45 -6.45 -18.23
CA ILE A 51 -0.61 -6.95 -17.14
C ILE A 51 0.57 -6.00 -16.91
N ARG A 52 1.30 -5.61 -17.96
CA ARG A 52 2.45 -4.69 -17.83
C ARG A 52 2.04 -3.35 -17.24
N LYS A 53 0.91 -2.80 -17.65
CA LYS A 53 0.42 -1.51 -17.12
C LYS A 53 0.04 -1.62 -15.64
N LEU A 54 -0.58 -2.73 -15.23
CA LEU A 54 -0.87 -3.01 -13.82
C LEU A 54 0.43 -3.14 -13.01
N MET A 55 1.42 -3.87 -13.54
CA MET A 55 2.71 -4.07 -12.89
C MET A 55 3.51 -2.78 -12.79
N LEU A 56 3.48 -1.93 -13.82
CA LEU A 56 4.12 -0.60 -13.80
C LEU A 56 3.62 0.24 -12.62
N GLY A 57 2.29 0.30 -12.41
CA GLY A 57 1.72 1.03 -11.29
C GLY A 57 2.14 0.47 -9.93
N LYS A 58 2.32 -0.86 -9.81
CA LYS A 58 2.84 -1.48 -8.59
C LYS A 58 4.32 -1.15 -8.37
N MET A 59 5.12 -1.22 -9.43
CA MET A 59 6.55 -0.88 -9.42
C MET A 59 6.75 0.56 -8.98
N GLN A 60 6.09 1.52 -9.64
CA GLN A 60 6.21 2.95 -9.31
C GLN A 60 5.81 3.26 -7.86
N ARG A 61 4.73 2.65 -7.34
CA ARG A 61 4.33 2.83 -5.93
C ARG A 61 5.37 2.26 -4.97
N ASN A 62 5.94 1.10 -5.31
CA ASN A 62 6.99 0.48 -4.53
C ASN A 62 8.24 1.36 -4.53
N ASP A 63 8.68 1.84 -5.68
CA ASP A 63 9.86 2.70 -5.83
C ASP A 63 9.69 4.00 -5.05
N TYR A 64 8.53 4.65 -5.16
CA TYR A 64 8.20 5.83 -4.37
C TYR A 64 8.26 5.55 -2.87
N THR A 65 7.71 4.42 -2.42
CA THR A 65 7.74 4.04 -1.00
C THR A 65 9.18 3.80 -0.53
N GLN A 66 9.99 3.08 -1.31
CA GLN A 66 11.39 2.80 -0.98
C GLN A 66 12.23 4.08 -0.94
N GLN A 67 12.04 4.99 -1.90
CA GLN A 67 12.72 6.28 -1.90
C GLN A 67 12.37 7.08 -0.64
N ARG A 68 11.08 7.18 -0.30
CA ARG A 68 10.64 7.87 0.92
C ARG A 68 11.21 7.24 2.19
N ASP A 69 11.28 5.91 2.24
CA ASP A 69 11.87 5.20 3.38
C ASP A 69 13.35 5.55 3.54
N GLN A 70 14.11 5.63 2.44
CA GLN A 70 15.51 6.04 2.46
C GLN A 70 15.69 7.51 2.87
N GLU A 71 14.83 8.41 2.39
CA GLU A 71 14.82 9.82 2.78
C GLU A 71 14.59 9.97 4.29
N ILE A 72 13.63 9.22 4.85
CA ILE A 72 13.33 9.21 6.29
C ILE A 72 14.51 8.66 7.10
N VAL A 73 15.16 7.58 6.66
CA VAL A 73 16.35 7.05 7.34
C VAL A 73 17.46 8.10 7.39
N LYS A 74 17.78 8.73 6.25
CA LYS A 74 18.79 9.81 6.19
C LYS A 74 18.42 10.98 7.09
N TRP A 75 17.15 11.38 7.10
CA TRP A 75 16.68 12.45 7.99
C TRP A 75 16.88 12.11 9.46
N VAL A 76 16.57 10.87 9.89
CA VAL A 76 16.83 10.45 11.28
C VAL A 76 18.31 10.48 11.62
N GLU A 77 19.18 10.03 10.70
CA GLU A 77 20.64 10.08 10.90
C GLU A 77 21.17 11.52 11.08
N GLN A 78 20.55 12.49 10.42
CA GLN A 78 20.88 13.91 10.53
C GLN A 78 20.29 14.59 11.78
N ASN A 79 19.38 13.91 12.51
CA ASN A 79 18.69 14.45 13.67
C ASN A 79 18.94 13.56 14.91
N PRO A 80 20.05 13.77 15.65
CA PRO A 80 20.45 12.89 16.75
C PRO A 80 19.40 12.67 17.84
N ASP A 81 18.66 13.72 18.22
CA ASP A 81 17.58 13.62 19.22
C ASP A 81 16.45 12.70 18.76
N ILE A 82 16.16 12.71 17.46
CA ILE A 82 15.15 11.84 16.85
C ILE A 82 15.66 10.42 16.76
N LYS A 83 16.93 10.25 16.37
CA LYS A 83 17.58 8.95 16.36
C LYS A 83 17.51 8.26 17.73
N ALA A 84 17.84 8.97 18.80
CA ALA A 84 17.75 8.44 20.17
C ALA A 84 16.32 8.00 20.53
N LYS A 85 15.30 8.80 20.20
CA LYS A 85 13.90 8.43 20.42
C LYS A 85 13.46 7.21 19.61
N VAL A 86 13.90 7.12 18.35
CA VAL A 86 13.57 5.98 17.48
C VAL A 86 14.20 4.70 18.04
N GLU A 87 15.49 4.75 18.40
CA GLU A 87 16.24 3.63 18.99
C GLU A 87 15.61 3.15 20.30
N GLU A 88 15.26 4.06 21.19
CA GLU A 88 14.58 3.75 22.46
C GLU A 88 13.24 3.04 22.22
N ARG A 89 12.45 3.49 21.23
CA ARG A 89 11.16 2.88 20.88
C ARG A 89 11.29 1.48 20.25
N ILE A 90 12.43 1.17 19.63
CA ILE A 90 12.65 -0.13 18.97
C ILE A 90 13.56 -1.07 19.75
N LYS A 91 14.03 -0.70 20.94
CA LYS A 91 14.99 -1.49 21.73
C LYS A 91 14.57 -2.95 21.98
N ASN A 92 13.27 -3.17 22.16
CA ASN A 92 12.69 -4.49 22.42
C ASN A 92 12.19 -5.21 21.15
N VAL A 93 12.39 -4.64 19.97
CA VAL A 93 11.99 -5.26 18.70
C VAL A 93 13.03 -6.31 18.31
N PRO A 94 12.63 -7.55 17.96
CA PRO A 94 13.53 -8.58 17.45
C PRO A 94 14.36 -8.10 16.26
N ALA A 95 15.60 -8.57 16.15
CA ALA A 95 16.54 -8.11 15.11
C ALA A 95 15.97 -8.20 13.69
N GLU A 96 15.27 -9.29 13.38
CA GLU A 96 14.60 -9.53 12.09
C GLU A 96 13.59 -8.43 11.70
N ASN A 97 12.96 -7.80 12.70
CA ASN A 97 11.94 -6.77 12.50
C ASN A 97 12.46 -5.35 12.74
N ARG A 98 13.72 -5.21 13.17
CA ARG A 98 14.26 -3.95 13.67
C ARG A 98 14.31 -2.87 12.58
N GLN A 99 14.71 -3.22 11.35
CA GLN A 99 14.75 -2.27 10.25
C GLN A 99 13.35 -1.74 9.87
N ARG A 100 12.37 -2.62 9.77
CA ARG A 100 10.99 -2.25 9.47
C ARG A 100 10.39 -1.39 10.59
N ALA A 101 10.67 -1.75 11.84
CA ALA A 101 10.23 -0.97 12.99
C ALA A 101 10.89 0.41 13.03
N PHE A 102 12.19 0.50 12.71
CA PHE A 102 12.93 1.76 12.62
C PHE A 102 12.25 2.71 11.63
N VAL A 103 12.04 2.28 10.38
CA VAL A 103 11.39 3.11 9.34
C VAL A 103 9.99 3.55 9.76
N ARG A 104 9.19 2.65 10.34
CA ARG A 104 7.83 3.00 10.82
C ARG A 104 7.87 4.07 11.90
N VAL A 105 8.69 3.86 12.93
CA VAL A 105 8.80 4.79 14.07
C VAL A 105 9.39 6.13 13.63
N ALA A 106 10.35 6.12 12.71
CA ALA A 106 10.92 7.31 12.11
C ALA A 106 9.88 8.14 11.34
N LYS A 107 9.01 7.50 10.55
CA LYS A 107 7.88 8.18 9.88
C LYS A 107 6.92 8.83 10.87
N ASP A 108 6.60 8.14 11.97
CA ASP A 108 5.74 8.69 13.02
C ASP A 108 6.34 9.96 13.62
N GLU A 109 7.66 9.96 13.91
CA GLU A 109 8.32 11.12 14.50
C GLU A 109 8.45 12.27 13.49
N ALA A 110 8.71 11.97 12.21
CA ALA A 110 8.70 12.96 11.14
C ALA A 110 7.33 13.65 11.02
N MET A 111 6.23 12.89 11.06
CA MET A 111 4.87 13.45 11.06
C MET A 111 4.59 14.30 12.31
N ARG A 112 5.05 13.87 13.50
CA ARG A 112 4.90 14.66 14.72
C ARG A 112 5.66 15.98 14.64
N GLN A 113 6.84 15.99 14.04
CA GLN A 113 7.63 17.20 13.83
C GLN A 113 6.94 18.18 12.88
N THR A 114 6.39 17.69 11.75
CA THR A 114 5.65 18.57 10.82
C THR A 114 4.37 19.12 11.43
N MET A 115 3.64 18.33 12.23
CA MET A 115 2.46 18.81 12.97
C MET A 115 2.83 19.82 14.07
N ARG A 116 3.96 19.65 14.75
CA ARG A 116 4.47 20.61 15.74
C ARG A 116 4.94 21.92 15.11
N GLY A 117 5.55 21.87 13.93
CA GLY A 117 5.93 23.06 13.16
C GLY A 117 4.71 23.83 12.60
N GLY A 118 3.60 23.13 12.33
CA GLY A 118 2.36 23.74 11.84
C GLY A 118 1.49 24.43 12.89
N GLN A 119 1.70 24.16 14.19
CA GLN A 119 0.96 24.80 15.29
C GLN A 119 1.61 26.11 15.79
N GLY A 120 2.69 26.58 15.16
CA GLY A 120 3.48 27.73 15.64
C GLY A 120 3.35 29.04 14.85
N VAL A 121 2.54 29.11 13.80
CA VAL A 121 2.36 30.35 13.01
C VAL A 121 0.88 30.74 13.03
N GLY A 122 0.49 31.38 14.11
CA GLY A 122 -0.82 31.98 14.33
C GLY A 122 -0.69 33.12 15.34
N VAL A 123 -0.04 34.19 14.90
CA VAL A 123 -0.15 35.54 15.47
C VAL A 123 -0.54 36.46 14.33
#